data_AF-A0A954DY70-F1
#
_entry.id   AF-A0A954DY70-F1
#
_cell.length_a   1.000
_cell.length_b   1.000
_cell.length_c   1.000
_cell.angle_alpha   90.00
_cell.angle_beta   90.00
_cell.angle_gamma   90.00
#
_symmetry.space_group_name_H-M   'P 1'
#
loop_
_entity.id
_entity.type
_entity.pdbx_description
1 polymer ?
#
loop_
_entity_poly.entity_id
_entity_poly.type
_entity_poly.pdbx_seq_one_letter_code
_entity_poly.pdbx_strand_id
1 'polypeptide(L)'
;QRADFRIVHYSIQRDHVHFIIEADSKSALSNGMKGLNSRIARTLNGIWRRTGRVLRERFHDRVLKSLREVRNALVYVLNNHLKHGTLYDPCGVVGEPDVFSSGCYFDGWAGRPPEREAGGAGEVVVRGGWKLSCGWKRHYRAIGLSAAPAMKS
;
A
#
# COMPACT_ATOMS: atom_id res chain seq x y z
N GLN A 1 5.88 -13.68 4.29
CA GLN A 1 6.68 -12.50 4.68
C GLN A 1 7.50 -12.84 5.91
N ARG A 2 8.42 -11.98 6.36
CA ARG A 2 9.14 -12.25 7.62
C ARG A 2 8.32 -11.70 8.78
N ALA A 3 8.45 -12.29 9.97
CA ALA A 3 7.74 -11.79 11.14
C ALA A 3 8.08 -10.32 11.44
N ASP A 4 9.32 -9.89 11.19
CA ASP A 4 9.85 -8.55 11.45
C ASP A 4 9.66 -7.53 10.31
N PHE A 5 9.04 -7.94 9.19
CA PHE A 5 8.76 -7.09 8.01
C PHE A 5 7.45 -7.51 7.36
N ARG A 6 6.46 -6.62 7.39
CA ARG A 6 5.08 -6.90 7.06
C ARG A 6 4.52 -5.83 6.11
N ILE A 7 4.02 -6.24 4.96
CA ILE A 7 3.31 -5.35 4.03
C ILE A 7 1.85 -5.27 4.49
N VAL A 8 1.43 -4.09 4.91
CA VAL A 8 0.07 -3.84 5.41
C VAL A 8 -0.81 -3.23 4.33
N HIS A 9 -0.27 -2.35 3.48
CA HIS A 9 -0.97 -1.87 2.30
C HIS A 9 -0.01 -1.62 1.15
N TYR A 10 -0.53 -1.61 -0.07
CA TYR A 10 0.21 -1.22 -1.27
C TYR A 10 -0.71 -0.53 -2.28
N SER A 11 -0.09 0.19 -3.22
CA SER A 11 -0.70 0.60 -4.49
C SER A 11 0.35 0.56 -5.59
N ILE A 12 -0.01 -0.05 -6.72
CA ILE A 12 0.82 -0.17 -7.91
C ILE A 12 0.41 0.94 -8.86
N GLN A 13 1.39 1.71 -9.32
CA GLN A 13 1.20 2.74 -10.33
C GLN A 13 1.99 2.38 -11.58
N ARG A 14 1.84 3.21 -12.62
CA ARG A 14 2.44 2.97 -13.93
C ARG A 14 3.96 2.79 -13.87
N ASP A 15 4.65 3.60 -13.08
CA ASP A 15 6.11 3.67 -13.03
C ASP A 15 6.70 3.40 -11.64
N HIS A 16 5.88 3.35 -10.58
CA HIS A 16 6.33 3.10 -9.22
C HIS A 16 5.29 2.38 -8.35
N VAL A 17 5.70 1.95 -7.16
CA VAL A 17 4.84 1.24 -6.20
C VAL A 17 4.96 1.92 -4.84
N HIS A 18 3.82 2.12 -4.17
CA HIS A 18 3.78 2.58 -2.79
C HIS A 18 3.44 1.43 -1.85
N PHE A 19 4.04 1.45 -0.66
CA PHE A 19 3.78 0.49 0.40
C PHE A 19 3.56 1.20 1.74
N ILE A 20 2.69 0.64 2.57
CA ILE A 20 2.68 0.84 4.02
C ILE A 20 3.20 -0.45 4.63
N ILE A 21 4.31 -0.33 5.36
CA ILE A 21 5.04 -1.47 5.91
C ILE A 21 5.18 -1.26 7.41
N GLU A 22 4.98 -2.35 8.15
CA GLU A 22 5.49 -2.45 9.51
C GLU A 22 6.81 -3.21 9.52
N ALA A 23 7.80 -2.63 10.19
CA ALA A 23 9.07 -3.27 10.42
C ALA A 23 9.52 -3.01 11.85
N ASP A 24 10.07 -4.03 12.49
CA ASP A 24 10.43 -3.95 13.91
C ASP A 24 11.72 -3.13 14.13
N SER A 25 12.48 -2.88 13.06
CA SER A 25 13.68 -2.04 13.07
C SER A 25 14.04 -1.51 11.68
N LYS A 26 14.96 -0.54 11.62
CA LYS A 26 15.51 -0.03 10.35
C LYS A 26 16.23 -1.12 9.54
N SER A 27 16.89 -2.06 10.22
CA SER A 27 17.58 -3.18 9.57
C SER A 27 16.58 -4.19 9.02
N ALA A 28 15.49 -4.47 9.75
CA ALA A 28 14.38 -5.30 9.26
C ALA A 28 13.73 -4.68 8.01
N LEU A 29 13.45 -3.36 8.03
CA LEU A 29 12.95 -2.63 6.86
C LEU A 29 13.91 -2.76 5.68
N SER A 30 15.20 -2.46 5.88
CA SER A 30 16.20 -2.49 4.81
C SER A 30 16.36 -3.87 4.19
N ASN A 31 16.43 -4.92 5.03
CA ASN A 31 16.58 -6.29 4.56
C ASN A 31 15.31 -6.82 3.90
N GLY A 32 14.14 -6.49 4.45
CA GLY A 32 12.84 -6.79 3.85
C GLY A 32 12.68 -6.17 2.48
N MET A 33 12.98 -4.87 2.35
CA MET A 33 12.92 -4.16 1.07
C MET A 33 13.92 -4.70 0.03
N LYS A 34 15.15 -5.06 0.43
CA LYS A 34 16.11 -5.74 -0.47
C LYS A 34 15.50 -7.03 -1.03
N GLY A 35 14.98 -7.89 -0.17
CA GLY A 35 14.37 -9.15 -0.58
C GLY A 35 13.11 -8.97 -1.42
N LEU A 36 12.26 -8.00 -1.10
CA LEU A 36 11.06 -7.66 -1.87
C LEU A 36 11.45 -7.18 -3.29
N ASN A 37 12.35 -6.22 -3.38
CA ASN A 37 12.83 -5.66 -4.65
C ASN A 37 13.47 -6.72 -5.54
N SER A 38 14.27 -7.63 -4.96
CA SER A 38 14.87 -8.75 -5.71
C SER A 38 13.81 -9.69 -6.26
N ARG A 39 12.75 -9.99 -5.49
CA ARG A 39 11.64 -10.84 -5.96
C ARG A 39 10.85 -10.17 -7.07
N ILE A 40 10.47 -8.90 -6.90
CA ILE A 40 9.77 -8.11 -7.93
C ILE A 40 10.59 -8.09 -9.22
N ALA A 41 11.88 -7.76 -9.13
CA ALA A 41 12.74 -7.71 -10.31
C ALA A 41 12.86 -9.07 -11.00
N ARG A 42 13.00 -10.17 -10.25
CA ARG A 42 13.06 -11.52 -10.81
C ARG A 42 11.76 -11.92 -11.50
N THR A 43 10.61 -11.66 -10.86
CA THR A 43 9.30 -11.98 -11.43
C THR A 43 9.06 -11.20 -12.72
N LEU A 44 9.27 -9.87 -12.71
CA LEU A 44 9.05 -9.03 -13.89
C LEU A 44 10.01 -9.38 -15.03
N ASN A 45 11.29 -9.64 -14.72
CA ASN A 45 12.25 -10.13 -15.71
C ASN A 45 11.84 -11.47 -16.33
N GLY A 46 11.32 -12.40 -15.52
CA GLY A 46 10.80 -13.67 -16.00
C GLY A 46 9.61 -13.50 -16.94
N ILE A 47 8.64 -12.66 -16.57
CA ILE A 47 7.46 -12.33 -17.39
C ILE A 47 7.90 -11.69 -18.73
N TRP A 48 8.84 -10.75 -18.69
CA TRP A 48 9.34 -10.05 -19.86
C TRP A 48 10.44 -10.79 -20.64
N ARG A 49 10.80 -12.01 -20.21
CA ARG A 49 11.90 -12.81 -20.80
C ARG A 49 13.20 -12.02 -20.96
N ARG A 50 13.50 -11.15 -20.00
CA ARG A 50 14.71 -10.31 -20.00
C ARG A 50 15.51 -10.49 -18.73
N THR A 51 16.71 -9.96 -18.70
CA THR A 51 17.55 -9.89 -17.50
C THR A 51 17.91 -8.44 -17.18
N GLY A 52 18.52 -8.22 -16.01
CA GLY A 52 19.02 -6.91 -15.60
C GLY A 52 18.11 -6.17 -14.60
N ARG A 53 18.42 -4.88 -14.38
CA ARG A 53 17.75 -4.08 -13.36
C ARG A 53 16.32 -3.71 -13.80
N VAL A 54 15.36 -3.87 -12.89
CA VAL A 54 13.96 -3.45 -13.08
C VAL A 54 13.68 -2.18 -12.28
N LEU A 55 13.97 -2.22 -10.99
CA LEU A 55 13.84 -1.07 -10.10
C LEU A 55 15.11 -0.22 -10.20
N ARG A 56 14.99 0.99 -10.76
CA ARG A 56 16.14 1.88 -11.03
C ARG A 56 16.68 2.55 -9.77
N GLU A 57 15.78 2.92 -8.86
CA GLU A 57 16.08 3.70 -7.67
C GLU A 57 16.00 2.87 -6.38
N ARG A 58 16.56 3.43 -5.30
CA ARG A 58 16.30 2.93 -3.95
C ARG A 58 14.86 3.29 -3.55
N PHE A 59 14.34 2.61 -2.54
CA PHE A 59 13.06 3.02 -1.95
C PHE A 59 13.25 4.33 -1.16
N HIS A 60 12.22 5.17 -1.17
CA HIS A 60 12.11 6.31 -0.25
C HIS A 60 11.19 5.90 0.90
N ASP A 61 11.63 6.14 2.15
CA ASP A 61 10.84 5.84 3.34
C ASP A 61 10.50 7.09 4.17
N ARG A 62 9.37 6.99 4.88
CA ARG A 62 8.95 7.94 5.90
C ARG A 62 8.33 7.17 7.06
N VAL A 63 8.85 7.38 8.27
CA VAL A 63 8.27 6.80 9.49
C VAL A 63 6.99 7.54 9.86
N LEU A 64 5.89 6.81 10.01
CA LEU A 64 4.59 7.34 10.44
C LEU A 64 4.53 7.33 11.98
N LYS A 65 4.61 8.50 12.61
CA LYS A 65 4.73 8.61 14.07
C LYS A 65 3.35 8.74 14.72
N SER A 66 2.43 9.48 14.10
CA SER A 66 1.11 9.79 14.65
C SER A 66 -0.04 9.06 13.94
N LEU A 67 -1.19 8.99 14.61
CA LEU A 67 -2.43 8.44 14.01
C LEU A 67 -2.90 9.26 12.81
N ARG A 68 -2.69 10.58 12.82
CA ARG A 68 -2.98 11.46 11.68
C ARG A 68 -2.11 11.10 10.47
N GLU A 69 -0.82 10.90 10.68
CA GLU A 69 0.10 10.50 9.62
C GLU A 69 -0.26 9.13 9.07
N VAL A 70 -0.66 8.18 9.92
CA VAL A 70 -1.17 6.87 9.49
C VAL A 70 -2.40 7.04 8.60
N ARG A 71 -3.41 7.78 9.03
CA ARG A 71 -4.61 8.02 8.21
C ARG A 71 -4.27 8.70 6.89
N ASN A 72 -3.41 9.72 6.90
CA ASN A 72 -3.02 10.41 5.68
C ASN A 72 -2.25 9.51 4.72
N ALA A 73 -1.38 8.63 5.24
CA ALA A 73 -0.68 7.64 4.44
C ALA A 73 -1.64 6.60 3.84
N LEU A 74 -2.65 6.15 4.59
CA LEU A 74 -3.70 5.26 4.09
C LEU A 74 -4.49 5.90 2.94
N VAL A 75 -4.95 7.15 3.13
CA VAL A 75 -5.60 7.92 2.05
C VAL A 75 -4.68 8.04 0.84
N TYR A 76 -3.41 8.40 1.08
CA TYR A 76 -2.43 8.55 0.01
C TYR A 76 -2.22 7.25 -0.77
N VAL A 77 -1.93 6.14 -0.10
CA VAL A 77 -1.61 4.88 -0.76
C VAL A 77 -2.83 4.26 -1.44
N LEU A 78 -3.99 4.21 -0.77
CA LEU A 78 -5.16 3.52 -1.32
C LEU A 78 -5.90 4.34 -2.39
N ASN A 79 -5.84 5.68 -2.31
CA ASN A 79 -6.51 6.57 -3.26
C ASN A 79 -5.53 7.35 -4.14
N ASN A 80 -4.29 6.87 -4.34
CA ASN A 80 -3.33 7.63 -5.14
C ASN A 80 -3.78 7.79 -6.60
N HIS A 81 -4.51 6.80 -7.15
CA HIS A 81 -5.05 6.84 -8.51
C HIS A 81 -5.86 8.13 -8.78
N LEU A 82 -6.58 8.66 -7.77
CA LEU A 82 -7.33 9.92 -7.87
C LEU A 82 -6.46 11.14 -8.20
N LYS A 83 -5.17 11.12 -7.83
CA LYS A 83 -4.23 12.21 -8.16
C LYS A 83 -3.74 12.16 -9.60
N HIS A 84 -3.73 10.99 -10.22
CA HIS A 84 -3.16 10.81 -11.56
C HIS A 84 -4.16 11.11 -12.68
N GLY A 85 -5.38 11.55 -12.33
CA GLY A 85 -6.41 11.94 -13.27
C GLY A 85 -6.97 10.74 -14.05
N THR A 86 -8.22 10.86 -14.43
CA THR A 86 -9.07 9.97 -15.23
C THR A 86 -8.51 9.45 -16.58
N LEU A 87 -7.21 9.62 -16.87
CA LEU A 87 -6.60 9.21 -18.14
C LEU A 87 -6.21 7.72 -18.18
N TYR A 88 -6.16 7.03 -17.05
CA TYR A 88 -5.76 5.62 -16.96
C TYR A 88 -6.68 4.80 -16.06
N ASP A 89 -7.97 5.10 -16.07
CA ASP A 89 -8.92 4.29 -15.34
C ASP A 89 -9.81 3.44 -16.27
N PRO A 90 -9.32 2.29 -16.76
CA PRO A 90 -10.17 1.36 -17.50
C PRO A 90 -11.10 0.54 -16.59
N CYS A 91 -10.97 0.59 -15.25
CA CYS A 91 -11.67 -0.33 -14.33
C CYS A 91 -12.21 0.28 -13.01
N GLY A 92 -11.79 1.47 -12.62
CA GLY A 92 -12.16 2.16 -11.40
C GLY A 92 -13.50 2.82 -11.58
N VAL A 93 -14.52 2.04 -11.24
CA VAL A 93 -15.87 2.55 -11.10
C VAL A 93 -15.84 3.52 -9.93
N VAL A 94 -16.33 4.75 -10.15
CA VAL A 94 -16.57 5.70 -9.06
C VAL A 94 -17.42 4.99 -8.00
N GLY A 95 -16.85 4.74 -6.82
CA GLY A 95 -17.52 3.97 -5.76
C GLY A 95 -16.93 2.58 -5.48
N GLU A 96 -15.84 2.20 -6.14
CA GLU A 96 -15.10 0.96 -5.89
C GLU A 96 -13.65 1.24 -5.44
N PRO A 97 -13.04 0.38 -4.59
CA PRO A 97 -11.61 0.45 -4.30
C PRO A 97 -10.75 0.24 -5.56
N ASP A 98 -9.59 0.91 -5.62
CA ASP A 98 -8.63 0.75 -6.72
C ASP A 98 -8.12 -0.70 -6.82
N VAL A 99 -8.35 -1.33 -7.98
CA VAL A 99 -7.96 -2.71 -8.29
C VAL A 99 -6.44 -2.93 -8.30
N PHE A 100 -5.65 -1.87 -8.48
CA PHE A 100 -4.19 -1.91 -8.41
C PHE A 100 -3.66 -1.60 -7.01
N SER A 101 -4.56 -1.45 -6.03
CA SER A 101 -4.23 -1.25 -4.62
C SER A 101 -4.65 -2.43 -3.76
N SER A 102 -4.17 -2.44 -2.52
CA SER A 102 -4.67 -3.34 -1.46
C SER A 102 -6.04 -2.92 -0.90
N GLY A 103 -6.80 -2.06 -1.59
CA GLY A 103 -8.05 -1.48 -1.10
C GLY A 103 -9.13 -2.52 -0.79
N CYS A 104 -9.14 -3.67 -1.48
CA CYS A 104 -10.06 -4.77 -1.23
C CYS A 104 -9.89 -5.42 0.17
N TYR A 105 -8.71 -5.28 0.79
CA TYR A 105 -8.44 -5.77 2.15
C TYR A 105 -8.73 -4.74 3.25
N PHE A 106 -9.05 -3.50 2.87
CA PHE A 106 -9.09 -2.39 3.82
C PHE A 106 -10.44 -2.29 4.53
N ASP A 107 -10.42 -2.40 5.85
CA ASP A 107 -11.59 -2.37 6.72
C ASP A 107 -11.95 -0.96 7.23
N GLY A 108 -11.30 0.07 6.69
CA GLY A 108 -11.47 1.46 7.08
C GLY A 108 -12.26 2.32 6.11
N TRP A 109 -12.89 1.72 5.09
CA TRP A 109 -13.74 2.43 4.14
C TRP A 109 -15.04 2.90 4.81
N ALA A 110 -15.50 4.09 4.42
CA ALA A 110 -16.77 4.62 4.89
C ALA A 110 -17.94 3.85 4.26
N GLY A 111 -18.73 3.18 5.10
CA GLY A 111 -19.95 2.47 4.65
C GLY A 111 -19.69 1.20 3.83
N ARG A 112 -18.45 0.68 3.81
CA ARG A 112 -18.08 -0.49 3.01
C ARG A 112 -17.19 -1.44 3.82
N PRO A 113 -17.58 -2.72 3.98
CA PRO A 113 -16.71 -3.74 4.57
C PRO A 113 -15.59 -4.14 3.60
N PRO A 114 -14.49 -4.75 4.07
CA PRO A 114 -13.47 -5.29 3.18
C PRO A 114 -14.05 -6.44 2.34
N GLU A 115 -13.61 -6.54 1.09
CA GLU A 115 -13.99 -7.63 0.17
C GLU A 115 -13.19 -8.91 0.44
N ARG A 116 -11.99 -8.77 1.00
CA ARG A 116 -11.08 -9.87 1.33
C ARG A 116 -10.49 -9.71 2.71
N GLU A 117 -10.25 -10.83 3.37
CA GLU A 117 -9.58 -10.86 4.67
C GLU A 117 -8.05 -10.74 4.53
N ALA A 118 -7.47 -9.73 5.18
CA ALA A 118 -6.02 -9.63 5.30
C ALA A 118 -5.45 -10.72 6.23
N GLY A 119 -4.27 -11.23 5.89
CA GLY A 119 -3.54 -12.22 6.72
C GLY A 119 -3.92 -13.69 6.47
N GLY A 120 -4.72 -13.96 5.42
CA GLY A 120 -4.96 -15.33 4.96
C GLY A 120 -3.69 -16.04 4.46
N ALA A 121 -3.69 -17.37 4.44
CA ALA A 121 -2.58 -18.14 3.90
C ALA A 121 -2.35 -17.79 2.43
N GLY A 122 -1.12 -17.40 2.08
CA GLY A 122 -0.76 -16.99 0.71
C GLY A 122 -0.99 -15.51 0.41
N GLU A 123 -1.64 -14.76 1.30
CA GLU A 123 -1.89 -13.33 1.08
C GLU A 123 -0.64 -12.48 1.30
N VAL A 124 -0.48 -11.47 0.44
CA VAL A 124 0.60 -10.49 0.54
C VAL A 124 0.27 -9.44 1.61
N VAL A 125 -1.00 -9.16 1.85
CA VAL A 125 -1.41 -8.15 2.82
C VAL A 125 -1.68 -8.81 4.16
N VAL A 126 -1.08 -8.28 5.23
CA VAL A 126 -1.37 -8.72 6.60
C VAL A 126 -2.04 -7.61 7.40
N ARG A 127 -2.72 -7.99 8.48
CA ARG A 127 -3.30 -7.02 9.42
C ARG A 127 -2.16 -6.25 10.11
N GLY A 128 -2.26 -4.92 10.09
CA GLY A 128 -1.32 -4.05 10.79
C GLY A 128 -1.52 -4.08 12.31
N GLY A 129 -0.48 -3.70 13.04
CA GLY A 129 -0.54 -3.42 14.46
C GLY A 129 -1.48 -2.26 14.80
N TRP A 130 -1.62 -1.99 16.10
CA TRP A 130 -2.72 -1.18 16.63
C TRP A 130 -2.92 0.17 15.94
N LYS A 131 -1.85 0.91 15.60
CA LYS A 131 -1.99 2.23 14.95
C LYS A 131 -2.67 2.13 13.58
N LEU A 132 -2.34 1.10 12.79
CA LEU A 132 -2.84 0.88 11.42
C LEU A 132 -4.21 0.20 11.39
N SER A 133 -4.48 -0.73 12.32
CA SER A 133 -5.72 -1.49 12.36
C SER A 133 -6.82 -0.89 13.23
N CYS A 134 -6.50 -0.10 14.26
CA CYS A 134 -7.49 0.35 15.26
C CYS A 134 -7.38 1.83 15.61
N GLY A 135 -6.17 2.29 15.93
CA GLY A 135 -5.93 3.59 16.56
C GLY A 135 -6.48 4.75 15.74
N TRP A 136 -6.17 4.84 14.44
CA TRP A 136 -6.64 5.95 13.63
C TRP A 136 -8.17 5.97 13.48
N LYS A 137 -8.83 4.79 13.41
CA LYS A 137 -10.30 4.68 13.29
C LYS A 137 -11.03 5.23 14.52
N ARG A 138 -10.41 5.17 15.70
CA ARG A 138 -11.00 5.71 16.94
C ARG A 138 -10.97 7.23 17.00
N HIS A 139 -10.04 7.88 16.30
CA HIS A 139 -9.82 9.33 16.39
C HIS A 139 -10.22 10.10 15.13
N TYR A 140 -10.46 9.39 14.01
CA TYR A 140 -10.78 10.01 12.74
C TYR A 140 -11.87 9.24 12.01
N ARG A 141 -12.61 9.97 11.16
CA ARG A 141 -13.63 9.36 10.29
C ARG A 141 -13.01 8.34 9.34
N ALA A 142 -13.79 7.31 9.04
CA ALA A 142 -13.53 6.36 7.97
C ALA A 142 -13.17 7.08 6.66
N ILE A 143 -12.41 6.41 5.81
CA ILE A 143 -11.90 6.98 4.57
C ILE A 143 -12.96 6.80 3.47
N GLY A 144 -13.28 7.87 2.75
CA GLY A 144 -14.13 7.77 1.57
C GLY A 144 -13.33 7.29 0.36
N LEU A 145 -13.97 6.60 -0.57
CA LEU A 145 -13.34 6.14 -1.82
C LEU A 145 -12.88 7.29 -2.70
N SER A 146 -13.53 8.46 -2.60
CA SER A 146 -13.14 9.70 -3.26
C SER A 146 -12.25 10.61 -2.42
N ALA A 147 -11.79 10.15 -1.24
CA ALA A 147 -10.93 10.97 -0.40
C ALA A 147 -9.58 11.16 -1.08
N ALA A 148 -9.36 12.35 -1.66
CA ALA A 148 -8.10 12.68 -2.29
C ALA A 148 -7.02 12.95 -1.22
N PRO A 149 -5.78 12.51 -1.44
CA PRO A 149 -4.69 12.92 -0.58
C PRO A 149 -4.46 14.41 -0.79
N ALA A 150 -4.16 15.16 0.27
CA ALA A 150 -3.84 16.58 0.15
C ALA A 150 -2.76 16.79 -0.94
N MET A 151 -2.96 17.78 -1.81
CA MET A 151 -1.95 18.19 -2.78
C MET A 151 -0.69 18.54 -1.99
N LYS A 152 0.46 17.95 -2.37
CA LYS A 152 1.73 18.47 -1.85
C LYS A 152 1.91 19.84 -2.51
N SER A 153 1.91 20.90 -1.71
CA SER A 153 2.46 22.20 -2.11
C SER A 153 3.95 22.07 -2.36
#